data_AF-A0A6C0HTX5-F1
#
_entry.id   AF-A0A6C0HTX5-F1
#
_cell.length_a   1.000
_cell.length_b   1.000
_cell.length_c   1.000
_cell.angle_alpha   90.00
_cell.angle_beta   90.00
_cell.angle_gamma   90.00
#
_symmetry.space_group_name_H-M   'P 1'
#
loop_
_entity.id
_entity.type
_entity.pdbx_description
1 polymer ?
#
loop_
_entity_poly.entity_id
_entity_poly.type
_entity_poly.pdbx_seq_one_letter_code
_entity_poly.pdbx_strand_id
1 'polypeptide(L)'
;MNIIREQRETIIKDNNTAQDKLLAILENSPKSLEVLEVTEELHGDLNFEILKDFEMGNLKTISFNKGEITSIIGLPRGLVKLECPNNMLSFLENLPTTLIQINIPGNYLEKIDIGSLNVLEILNISNNKLTVLEKLPESLKELDLNNNQLGSLDLKNIQNLKKLNISNNPITIIENLPEGIIDFKMDNTPSIEFRNSALDSATEPETEKQKKTETEEREKQKQNYKEAIFEFFRLKQQYEGTLKRMKRDTYKRAPTKKMGRLAILSIKPPCINCKRAVGSLFSNKDNKYTILCGDKDKPCELNVVIFNGNFKEIYELIELFSEETETAKEGIIKQKLDTVFNYVTEEKSVEMFKKELELFNESNIIYKEYLDKYIENFHDQNKKELIQKKNNAIFELNERVKSLLDEYNKMENRELLIEAVRIQINEIYPEIRNRQMLENEIIEVDKRDKEMGIFKYPISLSKLYSNLGEHPRVIKYSINTNIQDMDEGNKNDDEIKYYEDDYEDYL
;
A
#
# COMPACT_ATOMS: atom_id res chain seq x y z
N MET A 1 2.67 -33.45 -2.49
CA MET A 1 2.14 -33.71 -3.85
C MET A 1 0.77 -33.07 -3.93
N ASN A 2 0.47 -32.33 -5.00
CA ASN A 2 -0.76 -31.55 -5.11
C ASN A 2 -1.92 -32.48 -5.49
N ILE A 3 -2.80 -32.81 -4.53
CA ILE A 3 -3.94 -33.75 -4.67
C ILE A 3 -4.76 -33.47 -5.94
N ILE A 4 -4.89 -32.19 -6.31
CA ILE A 4 -5.63 -31.76 -7.50
C ILE A 4 -4.92 -32.16 -8.80
N ARG A 5 -3.58 -32.15 -8.84
CA ARG A 5 -2.83 -32.59 -10.03
C ARG A 5 -3.01 -34.09 -10.27
N GLU A 6 -2.95 -34.89 -9.21
CA GLU A 6 -3.20 -36.34 -9.29
C GLU A 6 -4.63 -36.64 -9.76
N GLN A 7 -5.63 -35.94 -9.21
CA GLN A 7 -7.02 -36.06 -9.64
C GLN A 7 -7.20 -35.72 -11.13
N ARG A 8 -6.62 -34.60 -11.59
CA ARG A 8 -6.68 -34.21 -13.01
C ARG A 8 -6.01 -35.23 -13.92
N GLU A 9 -4.85 -35.75 -13.54
CA GLU A 9 -4.18 -36.81 -14.30
C GLU A 9 -5.01 -38.09 -14.38
N THR A 10 -5.75 -38.40 -13.31
CA THR A 10 -6.61 -39.58 -13.23
C THR A 10 -7.81 -39.41 -14.18
N ILE A 11 -8.46 -38.24 -14.15
CA ILE A 11 -9.57 -37.92 -15.05
C ILE A 11 -9.13 -37.98 -16.52
N ILE A 12 -7.98 -37.38 -16.86
CA ILE A 12 -7.48 -37.36 -18.23
C ILE A 12 -7.13 -38.78 -18.73
N LYS A 13 -6.64 -39.67 -17.87
CA LYS A 13 -6.28 -41.05 -18.24
C LYS A 13 -7.48 -42.00 -18.29
N ASP A 14 -8.36 -41.91 -17.30
CA ASP A 14 -9.34 -42.95 -17.01
C ASP A 14 -10.79 -42.53 -17.30
N ASN A 15 -11.09 -41.23 -17.41
CA ASN A 15 -12.46 -40.72 -17.56
C ASN A 15 -12.57 -39.47 -18.46
N ASN A 16 -11.72 -39.32 -19.47
CA ASN A 16 -11.72 -38.17 -20.38
C ASN A 16 -12.83 -38.29 -21.43
N THR A 17 -14.07 -38.02 -21.02
CA THR A 17 -15.28 -38.18 -21.84
C THR A 17 -15.94 -36.85 -22.22
N ALA A 18 -15.41 -35.72 -21.74
CA ALA A 18 -15.97 -34.40 -21.96
C ALA A 18 -16.14 -34.07 -23.45
N GLN A 19 -15.15 -34.37 -24.29
CA GLN A 19 -15.19 -34.10 -25.72
C GLN A 19 -16.29 -34.90 -26.45
N ASP A 20 -16.41 -36.19 -26.14
CA ASP A 20 -17.41 -37.07 -26.78
C ASP A 20 -18.84 -36.66 -26.38
N LYS A 21 -19.04 -36.28 -25.12
CA LYS A 21 -20.32 -35.74 -24.65
C LYS A 21 -20.64 -34.40 -25.31
N LEU A 22 -19.66 -33.50 -25.43
CA LEU A 22 -19.84 -32.24 -26.15
C LEU A 22 -20.25 -32.51 -27.61
N LEU A 23 -19.61 -33.46 -28.29
CA LEU A 23 -19.97 -33.86 -29.65
C LEU A 23 -21.42 -34.34 -29.76
N ALA A 24 -21.85 -35.23 -28.86
CA ALA A 24 -23.23 -35.72 -28.83
C ALA A 24 -24.25 -34.58 -28.60
N ILE A 25 -23.90 -33.58 -27.79
CA ILE A 25 -24.74 -32.39 -27.58
C ILE A 25 -24.82 -31.54 -28.84
N LEU A 26 -23.67 -31.33 -29.52
CA LEU A 26 -23.60 -30.52 -30.73
C LEU A 26 -24.31 -31.17 -31.92
N GLU A 27 -24.26 -32.50 -32.08
CA GLU A 27 -24.97 -33.24 -33.13
C GLU A 27 -26.49 -33.06 -33.06
N ASN A 28 -27.03 -32.92 -31.84
CA ASN A 28 -28.45 -32.71 -31.60
C ASN A 28 -28.86 -31.23 -31.54
N SER A 29 -27.92 -30.31 -31.77
CA SER A 29 -28.12 -28.87 -31.65
C SER A 29 -28.34 -28.19 -33.02
N PRO A 30 -29.17 -27.12 -33.09
CA PRO A 30 -29.36 -26.38 -34.33
C PRO A 30 -28.12 -25.55 -34.68
N LYS A 31 -27.78 -25.45 -35.98
CA LYS A 31 -26.65 -24.63 -36.47
C LYS A 31 -26.76 -23.14 -36.09
N SER A 32 -27.97 -22.64 -35.86
CA SER A 32 -28.25 -21.26 -35.45
C SER A 32 -28.17 -21.03 -33.92
N LEU A 33 -27.67 -22.00 -33.15
CA LEU A 33 -27.60 -21.91 -31.70
C LEU A 33 -26.70 -20.75 -31.25
N GLU A 34 -27.26 -19.82 -30.49
CA GLU A 34 -26.52 -18.69 -29.91
C GLU A 34 -26.05 -18.96 -28.47
N VAL A 35 -26.71 -19.87 -27.75
CA VAL A 35 -26.45 -20.19 -26.35
C VAL A 35 -26.29 -21.70 -26.20
N LEU A 36 -25.10 -22.13 -25.78
CA LEU A 36 -24.81 -23.51 -25.42
C LEU A 36 -24.75 -23.61 -23.89
N GLU A 37 -25.76 -24.23 -23.31
CA GLU A 37 -25.84 -24.51 -21.88
C GLU A 37 -25.69 -26.01 -21.67
N VAL A 38 -24.58 -26.42 -21.05
CA VAL A 38 -24.30 -27.82 -20.73
C VAL A 38 -24.62 -28.05 -19.26
N THR A 39 -25.75 -28.69 -19.01
CA THR A 39 -26.22 -29.01 -17.66
C THR A 39 -25.59 -30.29 -17.09
N GLU A 40 -25.07 -31.16 -17.96
CA GLU A 40 -24.41 -32.41 -17.60
C GLU A 40 -22.99 -32.19 -17.05
N GLU A 41 -22.57 -33.07 -16.14
CA GLU A 41 -21.19 -33.09 -15.65
C GLU A 41 -20.25 -33.63 -16.74
N LEU A 42 -19.30 -32.79 -17.14
CA LEU A 42 -18.26 -33.13 -18.10
C LEU A 42 -16.96 -33.48 -17.37
N HIS A 43 -16.23 -34.47 -17.89
CA HIS A 43 -15.00 -34.99 -17.28
C HIS A 43 -13.86 -34.96 -18.31
N GLY A 44 -12.85 -34.12 -18.06
CA GLY A 44 -11.66 -34.03 -18.92
C GLY A 44 -11.61 -32.80 -19.83
N ASP A 45 -11.01 -32.95 -21.00
CA ASP A 45 -10.59 -31.83 -21.85
C ASP A 45 -11.64 -31.47 -22.91
N LEU A 46 -11.74 -30.18 -23.23
CA LEU A 46 -12.66 -29.64 -24.23
C LEU A 46 -11.94 -28.84 -25.30
N ASN A 47 -12.21 -29.21 -26.56
CA ASN A 47 -11.74 -28.51 -27.74
C ASN A 47 -12.93 -28.00 -28.59
N PHE A 48 -13.05 -26.67 -28.64
CA PHE A 48 -14.08 -25.96 -29.40
C PHE A 48 -13.71 -25.65 -30.85
N GLU A 49 -12.50 -26.02 -31.32
CA GLU A 49 -12.17 -25.89 -32.74
C GLU A 49 -13.10 -26.71 -33.63
N ILE A 50 -13.69 -27.78 -33.08
CA ILE A 50 -14.66 -28.64 -33.75
C ILE A 50 -15.94 -27.90 -34.17
N LEU A 51 -16.25 -26.75 -33.55
CA LEU A 51 -17.38 -25.92 -33.97
C LEU A 51 -17.29 -25.46 -35.43
N LYS A 52 -16.08 -25.39 -36.00
CA LYS A 52 -15.86 -25.07 -37.42
C LYS A 52 -16.46 -26.15 -38.32
N ASP A 53 -16.38 -27.41 -37.91
CA ASP A 53 -16.87 -28.56 -38.68
C ASP A 53 -18.40 -28.64 -38.66
N PHE A 54 -19.02 -28.15 -37.59
CA PHE A 54 -20.48 -28.06 -37.44
C PHE A 54 -21.09 -26.77 -38.03
N GLU A 55 -20.27 -25.87 -38.59
CA GLU A 55 -20.68 -24.54 -39.10
C GLU A 55 -21.40 -23.67 -38.03
N MET A 56 -21.11 -23.89 -36.74
CA MET A 56 -21.76 -23.22 -35.60
C MET A 56 -21.06 -21.90 -35.25
N GLY A 57 -21.00 -20.97 -36.21
CA GLY A 57 -20.30 -19.69 -36.06
C GLY A 57 -21.03 -18.63 -35.20
N ASN A 58 -22.31 -18.86 -34.86
CA ASN A 58 -23.17 -17.87 -34.20
C ASN A 58 -23.21 -17.98 -32.67
N LEU A 59 -22.39 -18.86 -32.09
CA LEU A 59 -22.40 -19.11 -30.66
C LEU A 59 -21.85 -17.91 -29.87
N LYS A 60 -22.70 -17.29 -29.05
CA LYS A 60 -22.39 -16.09 -28.26
C LYS A 60 -22.20 -16.40 -26.77
N THR A 61 -22.85 -17.43 -26.26
CA THR A 61 -22.77 -17.80 -24.83
C THR A 61 -22.45 -19.27 -24.69
N ILE A 62 -21.47 -19.59 -23.84
CA ILE A 62 -21.17 -20.95 -23.39
C ILE A 62 -21.27 -20.96 -21.87
N SER A 63 -22.09 -21.86 -21.33
CA SER A 63 -22.26 -22.05 -19.90
C SER A 63 -22.14 -23.53 -19.56
N PHE A 64 -21.33 -23.85 -18.56
CA PHE A 64 -21.16 -25.20 -18.03
C PHE A 64 -21.66 -25.27 -16.60
N ASN A 65 -22.21 -26.42 -16.24
CA ASN A 65 -22.46 -26.74 -14.84
C ASN A 65 -21.16 -27.14 -14.11
N LYS A 66 -21.26 -27.34 -12.79
CA LYS A 66 -20.22 -27.96 -11.98
C LYS A 66 -19.82 -29.30 -12.61
N GLY A 67 -18.52 -29.58 -12.67
CA GLY A 67 -18.00 -30.80 -13.25
C GLY A 67 -16.50 -30.99 -12.99
N GLU A 68 -15.86 -31.75 -13.88
CA GLU A 68 -14.44 -32.09 -13.81
C GLU A 68 -13.71 -31.69 -15.11
N ILE A 69 -14.09 -30.54 -15.68
CA ILE A 69 -13.44 -30.02 -16.89
C ILE A 69 -12.01 -29.59 -16.54
N THR A 70 -11.02 -30.17 -17.22
CA THR A 70 -9.60 -29.98 -16.95
C THR A 70 -8.95 -28.92 -17.83
N SER A 71 -9.42 -28.75 -19.07
CA SER A 71 -8.95 -27.71 -19.99
C SER A 71 -10.02 -27.32 -21.01
N ILE A 72 -9.94 -26.07 -21.48
CA ILE A 72 -10.80 -25.55 -22.56
C ILE A 72 -9.89 -24.85 -23.56
N ILE A 73 -9.94 -25.28 -24.82
CA ILE A 73 -9.18 -24.69 -25.93
C ILE A 73 -10.10 -24.40 -27.11
N GLY A 74 -9.68 -23.49 -27.99
CA GLY A 74 -10.35 -23.25 -29.27
C GLY A 74 -11.69 -22.51 -29.19
N LEU A 75 -11.90 -21.66 -28.17
CA LEU A 75 -13.14 -20.90 -28.00
C LEU A 75 -13.52 -20.09 -29.27
N PRO A 76 -14.81 -19.99 -29.61
CA PRO A 76 -15.25 -19.32 -30.83
C PRO A 76 -14.96 -17.81 -30.77
N ARG A 77 -14.54 -17.24 -31.91
CA ARG A 77 -14.12 -15.82 -32.01
C ARG A 77 -15.23 -14.81 -31.71
N GLY A 78 -16.50 -15.20 -31.81
CA GLY A 78 -17.67 -14.35 -31.55
C GLY A 78 -18.26 -14.50 -30.14
N LEU A 79 -17.57 -15.22 -29.24
CA LEU A 79 -18.08 -15.48 -27.90
C LEU A 79 -18.17 -14.19 -27.07
N VAL A 80 -19.33 -13.95 -26.49
CA VAL A 80 -19.65 -12.78 -25.66
C VAL A 80 -19.62 -13.13 -24.18
N LYS A 81 -20.05 -14.35 -23.82
CA LYS A 81 -20.16 -14.78 -22.43
C LYS A 81 -19.64 -16.20 -22.22
N LEU A 82 -18.80 -16.38 -21.20
CA LEU A 82 -18.28 -17.67 -20.76
C LEU A 82 -18.56 -17.89 -19.27
N GLU A 83 -19.23 -18.99 -18.94
CA GLU A 83 -19.47 -19.43 -17.56
C GLU A 83 -18.96 -20.85 -17.36
N CYS A 84 -18.07 -21.05 -16.39
CA CYS A 84 -17.55 -22.37 -16.03
C CYS A 84 -17.26 -22.45 -14.51
N PRO A 85 -18.30 -22.37 -13.66
CA PRO A 85 -18.14 -22.44 -12.21
C PRO A 85 -17.79 -23.87 -11.74
N ASN A 86 -16.98 -23.97 -10.68
CA ASN A 86 -16.70 -25.20 -9.92
C ASN A 86 -16.22 -26.37 -10.79
N ASN A 87 -15.12 -26.16 -11.52
CA ASN A 87 -14.48 -27.15 -12.37
C ASN A 87 -12.98 -27.29 -12.01
N MET A 88 -12.18 -27.96 -12.85
CA MET A 88 -10.77 -28.24 -12.60
C MET A 88 -9.80 -27.50 -13.54
N LEU A 89 -10.18 -26.30 -14.02
CA LEU A 89 -9.34 -25.52 -14.93
C LEU A 89 -8.07 -25.03 -14.22
N SER A 90 -6.90 -25.27 -14.81
CA SER A 90 -5.61 -24.75 -14.29
C SER A 90 -4.99 -23.66 -15.15
N PHE A 91 -5.39 -23.57 -16.41
CA PHE A 91 -5.01 -22.50 -17.33
C PHE A 91 -6.18 -22.21 -18.27
N LEU A 92 -6.22 -20.99 -18.78
CA LEU A 92 -7.19 -20.55 -19.79
C LEU A 92 -6.48 -19.53 -20.67
N GLU A 93 -6.31 -19.86 -21.95
CA GLU A 93 -5.53 -19.07 -22.91
C GLU A 93 -6.35 -18.79 -24.16
N ASN A 94 -5.89 -17.81 -24.97
CA ASN A 94 -6.49 -17.45 -26.26
C ASN A 94 -7.97 -17.05 -26.14
N LEU A 95 -8.30 -16.26 -25.11
CA LEU A 95 -9.64 -15.75 -24.89
C LEU A 95 -10.08 -14.81 -26.03
N PRO A 96 -11.30 -14.98 -26.58
CA PRO A 96 -11.79 -14.13 -27.66
C PRO A 96 -12.01 -12.69 -27.19
N THR A 97 -11.54 -11.72 -27.98
CA THR A 97 -11.59 -10.28 -27.67
C THR A 97 -13.00 -9.69 -27.64
N THR A 98 -14.02 -10.48 -27.99
CA THR A 98 -15.45 -10.12 -27.95
C THR A 98 -16.10 -10.39 -26.59
N LEU A 99 -15.39 -11.01 -25.64
CA LEU A 99 -15.93 -11.36 -24.33
C LEU A 99 -16.29 -10.10 -23.53
N ILE A 100 -17.55 -10.04 -23.11
CA ILE A 100 -18.11 -9.01 -22.22
C ILE A 100 -18.20 -9.53 -20.78
N GLN A 101 -18.42 -10.85 -20.61
CA GLN A 101 -18.58 -11.47 -19.30
C GLN A 101 -17.83 -12.80 -19.19
N ILE A 102 -17.02 -12.94 -18.13
CA ILE A 102 -16.33 -14.18 -17.77
C ILE A 102 -16.66 -14.52 -16.31
N ASN A 103 -17.18 -15.72 -16.08
CA ASN A 103 -17.54 -16.21 -14.75
C ASN A 103 -17.00 -17.64 -14.56
N ILE A 104 -15.82 -17.75 -13.94
CA ILE A 104 -15.10 -19.01 -13.76
C ILE A 104 -14.70 -19.28 -12.29
N PRO A 105 -15.63 -19.10 -11.32
CA PRO A 105 -15.30 -19.24 -9.92
C PRO A 105 -15.07 -20.71 -9.54
N GLY A 106 -14.26 -20.97 -8.51
CA GLY A 106 -14.09 -22.33 -7.98
C GLY A 106 -13.27 -23.24 -8.89
N ASN A 107 -12.21 -22.70 -9.50
CA ASN A 107 -11.26 -23.45 -10.32
C ASN A 107 -9.85 -23.37 -9.70
N TYR A 108 -8.81 -23.77 -10.44
CA TYR A 108 -7.42 -23.81 -9.96
C TYR A 108 -6.48 -22.96 -10.84
N LEU A 109 -6.99 -21.85 -11.37
CA LEU A 109 -6.19 -20.94 -12.20
C LEU A 109 -5.11 -20.28 -11.35
N GLU A 110 -3.85 -20.42 -11.77
CA GLU A 110 -2.70 -19.74 -11.15
C GLU A 110 -2.40 -18.38 -11.82
N LYS A 111 -2.75 -18.26 -13.11
CA LYS A 111 -2.57 -17.07 -13.96
C LYS A 111 -3.67 -17.01 -15.02
N ILE A 112 -3.95 -15.81 -15.51
CA ILE A 112 -4.83 -15.55 -16.66
C ILE A 112 -4.37 -14.28 -17.37
N ASP A 113 -4.42 -14.27 -18.71
CA ASP A 113 -4.19 -13.06 -19.50
C ASP A 113 -5.52 -12.52 -20.03
N ILE A 114 -5.85 -11.30 -19.61
CA ILE A 114 -7.07 -10.58 -19.98
C ILE A 114 -6.76 -9.23 -20.63
N GLY A 115 -5.49 -8.92 -20.89
CA GLY A 115 -5.07 -7.59 -21.36
C GLY A 115 -5.54 -7.23 -22.76
N SER A 116 -5.95 -8.21 -23.56
CA SER A 116 -6.52 -8.00 -24.90
C SER A 116 -8.05 -7.85 -24.91
N LEU A 117 -8.73 -8.00 -23.77
CA LEU A 117 -10.19 -8.04 -23.67
C LEU A 117 -10.80 -6.65 -23.46
N ASN A 118 -10.65 -5.78 -24.45
CA ASN A 118 -10.99 -4.34 -24.38
C ASN A 118 -12.49 -4.03 -24.16
N VAL A 119 -13.38 -5.03 -24.22
CA VAL A 119 -14.83 -4.88 -24.05
C VAL A 119 -15.36 -5.66 -22.83
N LEU A 120 -14.48 -6.25 -22.03
CA LEU A 120 -14.85 -7.03 -20.85
C LEU A 120 -15.41 -6.11 -19.76
N GLU A 121 -16.65 -6.35 -19.35
CA GLU A 121 -17.34 -5.56 -18.33
C GLU A 121 -17.43 -6.28 -16.98
N ILE A 122 -17.59 -7.61 -16.99
CA ILE A 122 -17.79 -8.42 -15.78
C ILE A 122 -16.78 -9.55 -15.74
N LEU A 123 -16.00 -9.60 -14.65
CA LEU A 123 -15.02 -10.64 -14.40
C LEU A 123 -15.20 -11.24 -13.01
N ASN A 124 -15.56 -12.51 -12.93
CA ASN A 124 -15.57 -13.28 -11.70
C ASN A 124 -14.61 -14.47 -11.81
N ILE A 125 -13.50 -14.41 -11.06
CA ILE A 125 -12.51 -15.48 -10.93
C ILE A 125 -12.31 -15.80 -9.44
N SER A 126 -13.38 -15.69 -8.64
CA SER A 126 -13.32 -16.01 -7.22
C SER A 126 -12.99 -17.50 -6.97
N ASN A 127 -12.45 -17.82 -5.80
CA ASN A 127 -12.08 -19.18 -5.40
C ASN A 127 -11.13 -19.86 -6.40
N ASN A 128 -10.05 -19.18 -6.77
CA ASN A 128 -8.99 -19.70 -7.63
C ASN A 128 -7.63 -19.66 -6.89
N LYS A 129 -6.51 -19.77 -7.61
CA LYS A 129 -5.15 -19.74 -7.05
C LYS A 129 -4.30 -18.64 -7.69
N LEU A 130 -4.94 -17.55 -8.13
CA LEU A 130 -4.24 -16.46 -8.81
C LEU A 130 -3.22 -15.82 -7.86
N THR A 131 -1.97 -15.74 -8.30
CA THR A 131 -0.88 -15.08 -7.54
C THR A 131 -0.58 -13.69 -8.05
N VAL A 132 -0.86 -13.44 -9.33
CA VAL A 132 -0.66 -12.17 -10.02
C VAL A 132 -1.83 -11.96 -10.99
N LEU A 133 -2.31 -10.72 -11.09
CA LEU A 133 -3.26 -10.28 -12.09
C LEU A 133 -2.82 -8.89 -12.58
N GLU A 134 -2.49 -8.79 -13.86
CA GLU A 134 -1.97 -7.58 -14.49
C GLU A 134 -2.79 -7.24 -15.74
N LYS A 135 -2.66 -5.99 -16.22
CA LYS A 135 -3.27 -5.51 -17.48
C LYS A 135 -4.78 -5.71 -17.51
N LEU A 136 -5.46 -5.20 -16.48
CA LEU A 136 -6.92 -5.19 -16.46
C LEU A 136 -7.48 -4.26 -17.55
N PRO A 137 -8.54 -4.68 -18.28
CA PRO A 137 -9.14 -3.85 -19.32
C PRO A 137 -9.93 -2.66 -18.74
N GLU A 138 -9.85 -1.50 -19.42
CA GLU A 138 -10.47 -0.23 -19.00
C GLU A 138 -12.01 -0.26 -18.97
N SER A 139 -12.62 -1.25 -19.64
CA SER A 139 -14.06 -1.45 -19.73
C SER A 139 -14.70 -2.11 -18.51
N LEU A 140 -13.91 -2.61 -17.55
CA LEU A 140 -14.41 -3.36 -16.40
C LEU A 140 -15.33 -2.52 -15.51
N LYS A 141 -16.46 -3.11 -15.14
CA LYS A 141 -17.47 -2.55 -14.23
C LYS A 141 -17.61 -3.38 -12.95
N GLU A 142 -17.44 -4.69 -13.04
CA GLU A 142 -17.52 -5.61 -11.91
C GLU A 142 -16.34 -6.58 -11.90
N LEU A 143 -15.61 -6.63 -10.77
CA LEU A 143 -14.44 -7.47 -10.57
C LEU A 143 -14.53 -8.24 -9.25
N ASP A 144 -14.63 -9.57 -9.33
CA ASP A 144 -14.61 -10.46 -8.17
C ASP A 144 -13.38 -11.37 -8.20
N LEU A 145 -12.49 -11.12 -7.24
CA LEU A 145 -11.22 -11.82 -7.01
C LEU A 145 -11.20 -12.53 -5.66
N ASN A 146 -12.34 -12.66 -4.99
CA ASN A 146 -12.44 -13.27 -3.67
C ASN A 146 -11.75 -14.63 -3.59
N ASN A 147 -11.04 -14.92 -2.51
CA ASN A 147 -10.39 -16.21 -2.24
C ASN A 147 -9.40 -16.62 -3.35
N ASN A 148 -8.39 -15.78 -3.54
CA ASN A 148 -7.22 -16.03 -4.38
C ASN A 148 -5.93 -15.86 -3.55
N GLN A 149 -4.77 -15.82 -4.20
CA GLN A 149 -3.45 -15.72 -3.56
C GLN A 149 -2.69 -14.47 -4.02
N LEU A 150 -3.41 -13.39 -4.35
CA LEU A 150 -2.84 -12.16 -4.85
C LEU A 150 -2.06 -11.43 -3.74
N GLY A 151 -0.82 -11.01 -4.03
CA GLY A 151 0.00 -10.19 -3.11
C GLY A 151 -0.17 -8.68 -3.30
N SER A 152 -0.53 -8.26 -4.49
CA SER A 152 -0.77 -6.85 -4.86
C SER A 152 -1.80 -6.76 -5.97
N LEU A 153 -2.42 -5.59 -6.13
CA LEU A 153 -3.38 -5.32 -7.19
C LEU A 153 -3.20 -3.91 -7.74
N ASP A 154 -3.01 -3.78 -9.05
CA ASP A 154 -2.97 -2.49 -9.75
C ASP A 154 -4.24 -2.30 -10.59
N LEU A 155 -5.00 -1.25 -10.31
CA LEU A 155 -6.27 -0.91 -10.96
C LEU A 155 -6.14 0.25 -11.96
N LYS A 156 -4.92 0.47 -12.48
CA LYS A 156 -4.62 1.52 -13.45
C LYS A 156 -5.59 1.54 -14.63
N ASN A 157 -6.08 2.74 -14.94
CA ASN A 157 -7.00 3.06 -16.04
C ASN A 157 -8.43 2.43 -15.94
N ILE A 158 -8.83 1.81 -14.83
CA ILE A 158 -10.16 1.21 -14.68
C ILE A 158 -11.15 2.18 -14.02
N GLN A 159 -11.43 3.30 -14.68
CA GLN A 159 -12.26 4.37 -14.09
C GLN A 159 -13.75 4.00 -13.95
N ASN A 160 -14.22 2.99 -14.70
CA ASN A 160 -15.62 2.58 -14.75
C ASN A 160 -15.99 1.50 -13.71
N LEU A 161 -15.06 1.09 -12.86
CA LEU A 161 -15.27 0.01 -11.89
C LEU A 161 -16.27 0.45 -10.81
N LYS A 162 -17.36 -0.31 -10.67
CA LYS A 162 -18.43 -0.05 -9.68
C LYS A 162 -18.43 -1.05 -8.55
N LYS A 163 -18.03 -2.29 -8.81
CA LYS A 163 -17.99 -3.37 -7.82
C LYS A 163 -16.63 -4.04 -7.81
N LEU A 164 -16.02 -4.13 -6.63
CA LEU A 164 -14.73 -4.77 -6.42
C LEU A 164 -14.78 -5.64 -5.18
N ASN A 165 -14.49 -6.93 -5.34
CA ASN A 165 -14.37 -7.87 -4.23
C ASN A 165 -12.98 -8.52 -4.24
N ILE A 166 -12.18 -8.22 -3.22
CA ILE A 166 -10.81 -8.73 -3.04
C ILE A 166 -10.66 -9.56 -1.76
N SER A 167 -11.77 -9.90 -1.11
CA SER A 167 -11.77 -10.62 0.17
C SER A 167 -10.95 -11.91 0.10
N ASN A 168 -10.41 -12.36 1.24
CA ASN A 168 -9.64 -13.60 1.38
C ASN A 168 -8.42 -13.68 0.42
N ASN A 169 -7.69 -12.57 0.25
CA ASN A 169 -6.42 -12.55 -0.46
C ASN A 169 -5.30 -12.00 0.45
N PRO A 170 -4.05 -12.45 0.28
CA PRO A 170 -2.89 -11.87 0.98
C PRO A 170 -2.41 -10.54 0.36
N ILE A 171 -3.32 -9.69 -0.12
CA ILE A 171 -2.98 -8.41 -0.77
C ILE A 171 -2.44 -7.44 0.29
N THR A 172 -1.23 -6.93 0.09
CA THR A 172 -0.63 -5.90 0.97
C THR A 172 -0.58 -4.53 0.33
N ILE A 173 -0.74 -4.43 -1.00
CA ILE A 173 -0.65 -3.16 -1.74
C ILE A 173 -1.75 -3.10 -2.81
N ILE A 174 -2.48 -1.99 -2.87
CA ILE A 174 -3.39 -1.63 -3.96
C ILE A 174 -2.92 -0.33 -4.60
N GLU A 175 -2.71 -0.36 -5.92
CA GLU A 175 -2.35 0.83 -6.70
C GLU A 175 -3.54 1.29 -7.55
N ASN A 176 -3.72 2.61 -7.68
CA ASN A 176 -4.66 3.24 -8.61
C ASN A 176 -6.15 2.90 -8.39
N LEU A 177 -6.62 2.77 -7.15
CA LEU A 177 -8.03 2.53 -6.84
C LEU A 177 -8.91 3.68 -7.36
N PRO A 178 -9.91 3.40 -8.21
CA PRO A 178 -10.81 4.42 -8.77
C PRO A 178 -11.84 4.94 -7.73
N GLU A 179 -12.23 6.21 -7.85
CA GLU A 179 -13.22 6.88 -6.97
C GLU A 179 -14.64 6.33 -7.10
N GLY A 180 -14.98 5.75 -8.25
CA GLY A 180 -16.35 5.37 -8.63
C GLY A 180 -16.86 4.04 -8.04
N ILE A 181 -16.12 3.40 -7.13
CA ILE A 181 -16.51 2.09 -6.58
C ILE A 181 -17.63 2.26 -5.56
N ILE A 182 -18.77 1.63 -5.85
CA ILE A 182 -19.98 1.67 -5.02
C ILE A 182 -19.99 0.51 -4.01
N ASP A 183 -19.50 -0.67 -4.43
CA ASP A 183 -19.47 -1.89 -3.61
C ASP A 183 -18.04 -2.41 -3.56
N PHE A 184 -17.33 -2.08 -2.47
CA PHE A 184 -15.96 -2.52 -2.23
C PHE A 184 -15.90 -3.48 -1.03
N LYS A 185 -15.40 -4.70 -1.24
CA LYS A 185 -15.27 -5.76 -0.22
C LYS A 185 -13.83 -6.22 -0.10
N MET A 186 -13.31 -6.26 1.12
CA MET A 186 -11.91 -6.62 1.43
C MET A 186 -11.77 -7.45 2.71
N ASP A 187 -12.77 -8.25 3.06
CA ASP A 187 -12.77 -9.07 4.27
C ASP A 187 -11.60 -10.07 4.26
N ASN A 188 -10.98 -10.32 5.42
CA ASN A 188 -9.87 -11.27 5.56
C ASN A 188 -8.67 -10.99 4.63
N THR A 189 -8.35 -9.72 4.41
CA THR A 189 -7.10 -9.28 3.78
C THR A 189 -6.14 -8.75 4.86
N PRO A 190 -4.80 -8.88 4.69
CA PRO A 190 -3.84 -8.26 5.60
C PRO A 190 -3.87 -6.73 5.44
N SER A 191 -3.10 -5.99 6.24
CA SER A 191 -3.00 -4.54 6.13
C SER A 191 -2.67 -4.11 4.69
N ILE A 192 -3.58 -3.40 4.03
CA ILE A 192 -3.44 -2.93 2.65
C ILE A 192 -2.90 -1.50 2.66
N GLU A 193 -1.79 -1.27 1.98
CA GLU A 193 -1.31 0.05 1.59
C GLU A 193 -1.97 0.47 0.28
N PHE A 194 -2.67 1.60 0.25
CA PHE A 194 -3.21 2.18 -0.97
C PHE A 194 -2.23 3.21 -1.52
N ARG A 195 -1.92 3.15 -2.83
CA ARG A 195 -1.04 4.10 -3.53
C ARG A 195 -1.72 4.62 -4.78
N ASN A 196 -1.48 5.88 -5.16
CA ASN A 196 -2.05 6.49 -6.37
C ASN A 196 -3.58 6.34 -6.51
N SER A 197 -4.24 6.05 -5.39
CA SER A 197 -5.65 5.84 -5.26
C SER A 197 -6.25 7.16 -4.84
N ALA A 198 -7.50 7.44 -5.18
CA ALA A 198 -8.08 8.73 -4.81
C ALA A 198 -8.24 8.97 -3.30
N LEU A 199 -8.03 7.92 -2.49
CA LEU A 199 -7.83 8.02 -1.06
C LEU A 199 -6.56 8.82 -0.66
N ASP A 200 -5.65 9.06 -1.61
CA ASP A 200 -4.41 9.85 -1.49
C ASP A 200 -4.54 11.24 -2.15
N SER A 201 -5.68 11.58 -2.76
CA SER A 201 -5.87 12.82 -3.53
C SER A 201 -6.97 13.74 -3.01
N ALA A 202 -7.06 13.93 -1.69
CA ALA A 202 -7.63 15.16 -1.13
C ALA A 202 -6.56 16.27 -1.12
N THR A 203 -6.03 16.62 -2.30
CA THR A 203 -5.40 17.90 -2.63
C THR A 203 -4.93 17.83 -4.08
N GLU A 204 -5.77 18.26 -5.01
CA GLU A 204 -5.45 19.30 -5.99
C GLU A 204 -6.56 19.34 -7.07
N PRO A 205 -7.22 20.49 -7.25
CA PRO A 205 -8.21 20.64 -8.31
C PRO A 205 -7.58 20.65 -9.70
N GLU A 206 -8.38 20.17 -10.65
CA GLU A 206 -8.11 20.05 -12.07
C GLU A 206 -7.61 21.37 -12.69
N THR A 207 -6.37 21.37 -13.18
CA THR A 207 -5.97 22.22 -14.31
C THR A 207 -4.88 21.52 -15.14
N GLU A 208 -5.37 20.88 -16.20
CA GLU A 208 -4.80 20.86 -17.56
C GLU A 208 -3.29 20.62 -17.74
N LYS A 209 -2.94 19.35 -18.02
CA LYS A 209 -2.03 18.85 -19.08
C LYS A 209 -0.60 19.44 -19.25
N GLN A 210 -0.15 20.40 -18.44
CA GLN A 210 1.23 20.90 -18.40
C GLN A 210 2.04 20.31 -17.23
N LYS A 211 1.39 19.72 -16.22
CA LYS A 211 2.04 19.15 -15.02
C LYS A 211 2.71 17.78 -15.19
N LYS A 212 2.51 17.04 -16.29
CA LYS A 212 3.04 15.66 -16.42
C LYS A 212 4.57 15.59 -16.35
N THR A 213 5.28 16.58 -16.90
CA THR A 213 6.75 16.65 -16.82
C THR A 213 7.26 17.08 -15.45
N GLU A 214 6.56 17.94 -14.72
CA GLU A 214 6.97 18.37 -13.37
C GLU A 214 6.68 17.30 -12.30
N THR A 215 5.58 16.56 -12.42
CA THR A 215 5.25 15.47 -11.49
C THR A 215 6.24 14.32 -11.61
N GLU A 216 6.62 13.91 -12.82
CA GLU A 216 7.64 12.88 -13.06
C GLU A 216 9.04 13.31 -12.57
N GLU A 217 9.41 14.58 -12.77
CA GLU A 217 10.67 15.11 -12.22
C GLU A 217 10.63 15.19 -10.69
N ARG A 218 9.51 15.60 -10.09
CA ARG A 218 9.33 15.61 -8.62
C ARG A 218 9.36 14.21 -8.03
N GLU A 219 8.80 13.21 -8.69
CA GLU A 219 8.86 11.80 -8.26
C GLU A 219 10.28 11.24 -8.34
N LYS A 220 11.00 11.51 -9.44
CA LYS A 220 12.43 11.16 -9.56
C LYS A 220 13.27 11.85 -8.50
N GLN A 221 13.00 13.12 -8.18
CA GLN A 221 13.68 13.85 -7.10
C GLN A 221 13.37 13.26 -5.72
N LYS A 222 12.12 12.88 -5.46
CA LYS A 222 11.72 12.19 -4.22
C LYS A 222 12.45 10.85 -4.07
N GLN A 223 12.53 10.06 -5.15
CA GLN A 223 13.22 8.78 -5.14
C GLN A 223 14.73 8.96 -4.92
N ASN A 224 15.35 9.89 -5.64
CA ASN A 224 16.76 10.25 -5.45
C ASN A 224 17.05 10.73 -4.02
N TYR A 225 16.17 11.54 -3.43
CA TYR A 225 16.28 11.94 -2.03
C TYR A 225 16.22 10.73 -1.08
N LYS A 226 15.27 9.82 -1.27
CA LYS A 226 15.12 8.59 -0.46
C LYS A 226 16.37 7.70 -0.55
N GLU A 227 16.91 7.53 -1.75
CA GLU A 227 18.14 6.76 -1.97
C GLU A 227 19.34 7.44 -1.31
N ALA A 228 19.50 8.76 -1.50
CA ALA A 228 20.60 9.53 -0.92
C ALA A 228 20.57 9.55 0.62
N ILE A 229 19.38 9.66 1.23
CA ILE A 229 19.26 9.66 2.70
C ILE A 229 19.52 8.28 3.29
N PHE A 230 19.04 7.22 2.63
CA PHE A 230 19.34 5.85 3.02
C PHE A 230 20.84 5.58 2.98
N GLU A 231 21.49 5.97 1.87
CA GLU A 231 22.93 5.86 1.72
C GLU A 231 23.71 6.68 2.75
N PHE A 232 23.25 7.88 3.09
CA PHE A 232 23.84 8.71 4.15
C PHE A 232 23.88 7.94 5.49
N PHE A 233 22.74 7.38 5.92
CA PHE A 233 22.67 6.64 7.18
C PHE A 233 23.46 5.33 7.14
N ARG A 234 23.46 4.63 6.01
CA ARG A 234 24.29 3.43 5.79
C ARG A 234 25.78 3.74 5.94
N LEU A 235 26.27 4.79 5.28
CA LEU A 235 27.66 5.24 5.35
C LEU A 235 28.03 5.71 6.76
N LYS A 236 27.12 6.44 7.43
CA LYS A 236 27.29 6.88 8.82
C LYS A 236 27.44 5.68 9.75
N GLN A 237 26.54 4.70 9.67
CA GLN A 237 26.55 3.50 10.51
C GLN A 237 27.85 2.69 10.31
N GLN A 238 28.28 2.49 9.06
CA GLN A 238 29.54 1.79 8.77
C GLN A 238 30.77 2.54 9.31
N TYR A 239 30.80 3.86 9.15
CA TYR A 239 31.89 4.70 9.63
C TYR A 239 31.96 4.73 11.17
N GLU A 240 30.83 4.95 11.83
CA GLU A 240 30.72 4.95 13.30
C GLU A 240 31.02 3.58 13.90
N GLY A 241 30.56 2.49 13.28
CA GLY A 241 30.90 1.13 13.68
C GLY A 241 32.39 0.83 13.53
N THR A 242 33.03 1.31 12.47
CA THR A 242 34.49 1.19 12.27
C THR A 242 35.24 2.02 13.31
N LEU A 243 34.82 3.25 13.56
CA LEU A 243 35.39 4.10 14.61
C LEU A 243 35.25 3.45 15.99
N LYS A 244 34.08 2.90 16.35
CA LYS A 244 33.82 2.20 17.62
C LYS A 244 34.76 1.00 17.79
N ARG A 245 34.96 0.21 16.73
CA ARG A 245 35.95 -0.90 16.71
C ARG A 245 37.38 -0.41 16.92
N MET A 246 37.81 0.60 16.17
CA MET A 246 39.16 1.18 16.32
C MET A 246 39.41 1.75 17.72
N LYS A 247 38.42 2.45 18.29
CA LYS A 247 38.48 2.95 19.67
C LYS A 247 38.59 1.80 20.67
N ARG A 248 37.78 0.75 20.53
CA ARG A 248 37.79 -0.43 21.41
C ARG A 248 39.13 -1.16 21.36
N ASP A 249 39.68 -1.39 20.17
CA ASP A 249 40.94 -2.09 19.98
C ASP A 249 42.12 -1.29 20.53
N THR A 250 42.13 0.03 20.29
CA THR A 250 43.16 0.93 20.82
C THR A 250 43.11 1.00 22.35
N TYR A 251 41.91 1.05 22.94
CA TYR A 251 41.74 1.01 24.39
C TYR A 251 42.25 -0.29 25.01
N LYS A 252 41.92 -1.44 24.40
CA LYS A 252 42.36 -2.76 24.87
C LYS A 252 43.87 -2.97 24.77
N ARG A 253 44.51 -2.40 23.75
CA ARG A 253 45.96 -2.49 23.54
C ARG A 253 46.77 -1.56 24.44
N ALA A 254 46.12 -0.59 25.09
CA ALA A 254 46.82 0.36 25.94
C ALA A 254 47.22 -0.27 27.29
N PRO A 255 48.44 0.00 27.78
CA PRO A 255 48.96 -0.60 29.01
C PRO A 255 48.21 -0.13 30.27
N THR A 256 47.57 1.05 30.23
CA THR A 256 46.73 1.56 31.32
C THR A 256 45.46 2.21 30.78
N LYS A 257 44.38 2.21 31.58
CA LYS A 257 43.10 2.84 31.21
C LYS A 257 43.27 4.33 30.87
N LYS A 258 44.14 5.06 31.57
CA LYS A 258 44.43 6.49 31.32
C LYS A 258 45.11 6.69 29.96
N MET A 259 46.10 5.87 29.62
CA MET A 259 46.77 5.93 28.31
C MET A 259 45.83 5.50 27.18
N GLY A 260 44.93 4.55 27.42
CA GLY A 260 43.90 4.14 26.46
C GLY A 260 42.91 5.28 26.14
N ARG A 261 42.46 6.03 27.16
CA ARG A 261 41.60 7.21 26.97
C ARG A 261 42.30 8.30 26.14
N LEU A 262 43.58 8.58 26.40
CA LEU A 262 44.37 9.55 25.63
C LEU A 262 44.62 9.09 24.18
N ALA A 263 44.92 7.81 23.97
CA ALA A 263 45.18 7.26 22.66
C ALA A 263 43.94 7.30 21.74
N ILE A 264 42.74 7.09 22.30
CA ILE A 264 41.46 7.21 21.56
C ILE A 264 41.28 8.59 20.92
N LEU A 265 41.65 9.66 21.63
CA LEU A 265 41.47 11.04 21.15
C LEU A 265 42.30 11.35 19.90
N SER A 266 43.37 10.59 19.67
CA SER A 266 44.27 10.77 18.52
C SER A 266 43.88 9.91 17.32
N ILE A 267 42.84 9.06 17.44
CA ILE A 267 42.40 8.19 16.34
C ILE A 267 41.70 9.03 15.28
N LYS A 268 42.28 9.05 14.08
CA LYS A 268 41.64 9.57 12.87
C LYS A 268 41.27 8.39 11.98
N PRO A 269 39.99 7.98 11.92
CA PRO A 269 39.57 6.93 11.00
C PRO A 269 39.79 7.38 9.54
N PRO A 270 39.91 6.43 8.59
CA PRO A 270 40.04 6.77 7.19
C PRO A 270 38.78 7.47 6.67
N CYS A 271 38.96 8.50 5.84
CA CYS A 271 37.86 9.15 5.14
C CYS A 271 37.16 8.15 4.21
N ILE A 272 35.82 8.16 4.19
CA ILE A 272 35.03 7.18 3.43
C ILE A 272 35.33 7.22 1.92
N ASN A 273 35.73 8.38 1.38
CA ASN A 273 36.05 8.58 -0.02
C ASN A 273 37.55 8.38 -0.30
N CYS A 274 38.42 9.28 0.19
CA CYS A 274 39.85 9.24 -0.15
C CYS A 274 40.71 8.27 0.68
N LYS A 275 40.13 7.56 1.64
CA LYS A 275 40.79 6.60 2.55
C LYS A 275 41.98 7.13 3.39
N ARG A 276 42.33 8.42 3.26
CA ARG A 276 43.34 9.09 4.11
C ARG A 276 42.87 9.13 5.56
N ALA A 277 43.81 9.06 6.51
CA ALA A 277 43.56 9.13 7.96
C ALA A 277 43.20 10.56 8.43
N VAL A 278 42.16 11.13 7.84
CA VAL A 278 41.68 12.49 8.09
C VAL A 278 40.25 12.51 8.64
N GLY A 279 39.56 11.38 8.62
CA GLY A 279 38.15 11.25 9.03
C GLY A 279 37.16 11.77 8.00
N SER A 280 35.89 11.43 8.21
CA SER A 280 34.71 11.97 7.55
C SER A 280 33.85 12.69 8.58
N LEU A 281 33.41 13.89 8.25
CA LEU A 281 32.60 14.76 9.10
C LEU A 281 31.13 14.59 8.70
N PHE A 282 30.36 13.95 9.58
CA PHE A 282 28.90 13.86 9.46
C PHE A 282 28.27 14.97 10.33
N SER A 283 27.31 15.71 9.78
CA SER A 283 26.58 16.73 10.53
C SER A 283 25.11 16.77 10.10
N ASN A 284 24.24 17.04 11.07
CA ASN A 284 22.82 17.33 10.89
C ASN A 284 22.52 18.70 11.51
N LYS A 285 22.52 19.77 10.71
CA LYS A 285 22.25 21.14 11.15
C LYS A 285 21.47 21.89 10.08
N ASP A 286 20.62 22.82 10.49
CA ASP A 286 19.84 23.69 9.58
C ASP A 286 19.04 22.91 8.52
N ASN A 287 18.38 21.82 8.94
CA ASN A 287 17.65 20.88 8.08
C ASN A 287 18.51 20.27 6.96
N LYS A 288 19.83 20.16 7.16
CA LYS A 288 20.76 19.57 6.19
C LYS A 288 21.59 18.46 6.81
N TYR A 289 21.59 17.30 6.15
CA TYR A 289 22.58 16.25 6.36
C TYR A 289 23.80 16.50 5.47
N THR A 290 24.98 16.52 6.09
CA THR A 290 26.23 16.78 5.37
C THR A 290 27.29 15.74 5.66
N ILE A 291 28.01 15.33 4.61
CA ILE A 291 29.24 14.53 4.71
C ILE A 291 30.37 15.28 4.03
N LEU A 292 31.41 15.59 4.78
CA LEU A 292 32.61 16.27 4.28
C LEU A 292 33.88 15.50 4.65
N CYS A 293 34.96 15.73 3.90
CA CYS A 293 36.29 15.23 4.26
C CYS A 293 36.82 16.00 5.49
N GLY A 294 37.44 15.30 6.44
CA GLY A 294 38.02 15.92 7.64
C GLY A 294 39.34 16.68 7.40
N ASP A 295 39.87 16.68 6.18
CA ASP A 295 41.01 17.53 5.78
C ASP A 295 40.49 18.90 5.31
N LYS A 296 40.73 19.95 6.10
CA LYS A 296 40.28 21.32 5.79
C LYS A 296 41.19 22.03 4.78
N ASP A 297 42.46 21.64 4.71
CA ASP A 297 43.46 22.32 3.87
C ASP A 297 43.47 21.74 2.46
N LYS A 298 43.26 20.42 2.33
CA LYS A 298 43.16 19.70 1.05
C LYS A 298 42.01 18.68 1.09
N PRO A 299 40.74 19.12 1.09
CA PRO A 299 39.61 18.22 1.09
C PRO A 299 39.60 17.38 -0.20
N CYS A 300 39.20 16.10 -0.09
CA CYS A 300 38.88 15.33 -1.28
C CYS A 300 37.48 15.68 -1.81
N GLU A 301 37.07 15.07 -2.91
CA GLU A 301 35.77 15.32 -3.56
C GLU A 301 34.55 14.85 -2.77
N LEU A 302 34.73 14.38 -1.52
CA LEU A 302 33.63 13.98 -0.65
C LEU A 302 32.81 15.21 -0.26
N ASN A 303 31.64 15.33 -0.86
CA ASN A 303 30.71 16.42 -0.58
C ASN A 303 29.28 15.94 -0.81
N VAL A 304 28.64 15.54 0.29
CA VAL A 304 27.22 15.18 0.30
C VAL A 304 26.49 16.23 1.12
N VAL A 305 25.47 16.85 0.54
CA VAL A 305 24.58 17.81 1.18
C VAL A 305 23.15 17.46 0.77
N ILE A 306 22.37 16.99 1.74
CA ILE A 306 20.98 16.59 1.57
C ILE A 306 20.14 17.54 2.42
N PHE A 307 19.11 18.16 1.82
CA PHE A 307 18.19 19.04 2.52
C PHE A 307 16.91 18.27 2.86
N ASN A 308 16.52 18.30 4.14
CA ASN A 308 15.39 17.56 4.67
C ASN A 308 14.05 18.26 4.46
N GLY A 309 14.01 19.39 3.78
CA GLY A 309 12.79 20.19 3.67
C GLY A 309 12.54 21.03 4.93
N ASN A 310 11.55 21.90 4.82
CA ASN A 310 11.06 22.69 5.94
C ASN A 310 9.72 22.12 6.41
N PHE A 311 9.75 21.33 7.48
CA PHE A 311 8.57 20.72 8.06
C PHE A 311 8.21 21.39 9.37
N LYS A 312 6.92 21.60 9.58
CA LYS A 312 6.36 22.01 10.87
C LYS A 312 5.17 21.16 11.24
N GLU A 313 4.95 20.99 12.54
CA GLU A 313 3.78 20.28 13.03
C GLU A 313 2.52 21.02 12.65
N ILE A 314 1.51 20.28 12.20
CA ILE A 314 0.21 20.86 11.81
C ILE A 314 -0.39 21.63 12.99
N TYR A 315 -0.24 21.13 14.22
CA TYR A 315 -0.73 21.79 15.42
C TYR A 315 -0.09 23.17 15.64
N GLU A 316 1.24 23.28 15.51
CA GLU A 316 1.95 24.57 15.62
C GLU A 316 1.49 25.55 14.54
N LEU A 317 1.18 25.06 13.33
CA LEU A 317 0.67 25.89 12.24
C LEU A 317 -0.75 26.38 12.54
N ILE A 318 -1.63 25.52 13.05
CA ILE A 318 -2.98 25.90 13.48
C ILE A 318 -2.90 26.98 14.54
N GLU A 319 -2.05 26.82 15.56
CA GLU A 319 -1.88 27.81 16.62
C GLU A 319 -1.40 29.16 16.07
N LEU A 320 -0.35 29.14 15.24
CA LEU A 320 0.21 30.34 14.60
C LEU A 320 -0.85 31.10 13.78
N PHE A 321 -1.52 30.42 12.84
CA PHE A 321 -2.50 31.07 11.99
C PHE A 321 -3.77 31.44 12.74
N SER A 322 -4.14 30.72 13.79
CA SER A 322 -5.23 31.11 14.69
C SER A 322 -4.94 32.45 15.36
N GLU A 323 -3.74 32.61 15.94
CA GLU A 323 -3.30 33.87 16.55
C GLU A 323 -3.29 35.03 15.56
N GLU A 324 -2.81 34.81 14.33
CA GLU A 324 -2.86 35.81 13.25
C GLU A 324 -4.30 36.21 12.91
N THR A 325 -5.21 35.23 12.79
CA THR A 325 -6.61 35.50 12.47
C THR A 325 -7.32 36.29 13.57
N GLU A 326 -7.07 35.99 14.85
CA GLU A 326 -7.63 36.74 15.97
C GLU A 326 -7.04 38.16 16.05
N THR A 327 -5.74 38.31 15.82
CA THR A 327 -5.09 39.63 15.76
C THR A 327 -5.70 40.50 14.66
N ALA A 328 -5.94 39.92 13.48
CA ALA A 328 -6.58 40.63 12.37
C ALA A 328 -8.05 41.01 12.69
N LYS A 329 -8.82 40.11 13.34
CA LYS A 329 -10.18 40.42 13.81
C LYS A 329 -10.18 41.59 14.80
N GLU A 330 -9.27 41.60 15.76
CA GLU A 330 -9.13 42.70 16.70
C GLU A 330 -8.78 44.02 16.02
N GLY A 331 -7.86 43.97 15.03
CA GLY A 331 -7.51 45.12 14.19
C GLY A 331 -8.75 45.73 13.53
N ILE A 332 -9.53 44.88 12.85
CA ILE A 332 -10.77 45.29 12.18
C ILE A 332 -11.77 45.91 13.16
N ILE A 333 -11.90 45.36 14.37
CA ILE A 333 -12.80 45.91 15.39
C ILE A 333 -12.32 47.29 15.87
N LYS A 334 -11.03 47.43 16.20
CA LYS A 334 -10.43 48.71 16.63
C LYS A 334 -10.58 49.77 15.54
N GLN A 335 -10.31 49.40 14.30
CA GLN A 335 -10.42 50.25 13.12
C GLN A 335 -11.86 50.74 12.87
N LYS A 336 -12.85 49.86 13.04
CA LYS A 336 -14.28 50.25 13.00
C LYS A 336 -14.63 51.24 14.11
N LEU A 337 -14.15 51.00 15.34
CA LEU A 337 -14.39 51.90 16.47
C LEU A 337 -13.73 53.28 16.24
N ASP A 338 -12.49 53.31 15.75
CA ASP A 338 -11.77 54.56 15.46
C ASP A 338 -12.48 55.41 14.40
N THR A 339 -13.14 54.76 13.45
CA THR A 339 -13.97 55.43 12.44
C THR A 339 -15.25 56.00 13.07
N VAL A 340 -15.94 55.22 13.91
CA VAL A 340 -17.16 55.67 14.62
C VAL A 340 -16.90 56.87 15.54
N PHE A 341 -15.71 56.91 16.16
CA PHE A 341 -15.30 58.01 17.04
C PHE A 341 -14.57 59.14 16.31
N ASN A 342 -14.51 59.13 14.97
CA ASN A 342 -13.85 60.14 14.13
C ASN A 342 -12.36 60.36 14.45
N TYR A 343 -11.65 59.35 14.97
CA TYR A 343 -10.19 59.40 15.13
C TYR A 343 -9.47 59.25 13.78
N VAL A 344 -10.14 58.67 12.77
CA VAL A 344 -9.64 58.46 11.41
C VAL A 344 -10.71 58.87 10.40
N THR A 345 -10.30 59.48 9.28
CA THR A 345 -11.18 59.83 8.16
C THR A 345 -11.75 58.59 7.47
N GLU A 346 -12.99 58.64 7.00
CA GLU A 346 -13.64 57.51 6.30
C GLU A 346 -12.82 56.95 5.13
N GLU A 347 -12.18 57.81 4.33
CA GLU A 347 -11.37 57.39 3.17
C GLU A 347 -10.16 56.53 3.58
N LYS A 348 -9.41 56.99 4.58
CA LYS A 348 -8.27 56.25 5.15
C LYS A 348 -8.72 54.99 5.90
N SER A 349 -9.90 55.03 6.52
CA SER A 349 -10.52 53.87 7.15
C SER A 349 -10.79 52.77 6.12
N VAL A 350 -11.43 53.09 4.98
CA VAL A 350 -11.72 52.10 3.93
C VAL A 350 -10.46 51.42 3.38
N GLU A 351 -9.36 52.17 3.20
CA GLU A 351 -8.07 51.60 2.75
C GLU A 351 -7.46 50.65 3.80
N MET A 352 -7.42 51.06 5.06
CA MET A 352 -6.91 50.22 6.16
C MET A 352 -7.75 48.96 6.36
N PHE A 353 -9.08 49.09 6.29
CA PHE A 353 -10.00 47.95 6.40
C PHE A 353 -9.77 46.91 5.30
N LYS A 354 -9.56 47.33 4.05
CA LYS A 354 -9.29 46.41 2.94
C LYS A 354 -8.01 45.61 3.19
N LYS A 355 -6.94 46.26 3.64
CA LYS A 355 -5.67 45.61 3.93
C LYS A 355 -5.78 44.61 5.09
N GLU A 356 -6.47 44.97 6.17
CA GLU A 356 -6.69 44.05 7.30
C GLU A 356 -7.62 42.90 6.93
N LEU A 357 -8.61 43.14 6.07
CA LEU A 357 -9.50 42.11 5.55
C LEU A 357 -8.77 41.12 4.62
N GLU A 358 -7.85 41.60 3.79
CA GLU A 358 -6.98 40.75 2.97
C GLU A 358 -6.11 39.84 3.84
N LEU A 359 -5.40 40.40 4.82
CA LEU A 359 -4.59 39.63 5.78
C LEU A 359 -5.43 38.60 6.56
N PHE A 360 -6.62 39.01 7.04
CA PHE A 360 -7.54 38.10 7.70
C PHE A 360 -7.95 36.95 6.78
N ASN A 361 -8.31 37.24 5.53
CA ASN A 361 -8.76 36.21 4.59
C ASN A 361 -7.62 35.24 4.24
N GLU A 362 -6.42 35.74 4.00
CA GLU A 362 -5.23 34.91 3.71
C GLU A 362 -4.92 33.96 4.88
N SER A 363 -4.73 34.49 6.10
CA SER A 363 -4.43 33.65 7.27
C SER A 363 -5.59 32.71 7.63
N ASN A 364 -6.85 33.13 7.45
CA ASN A 364 -8.02 32.30 7.76
C ASN A 364 -8.22 31.14 6.78
N ILE A 365 -7.88 31.33 5.50
CA ILE A 365 -7.89 30.23 4.51
C ILE A 365 -6.87 29.17 4.94
N ILE A 366 -5.64 29.58 5.25
CA ILE A 366 -4.56 28.67 5.64
C ILE A 366 -4.87 27.98 6.98
N TYR A 367 -5.38 28.74 7.95
CA TYR A 367 -5.85 28.19 9.23
C TYR A 367 -6.90 27.09 9.03
N LYS A 368 -7.92 27.36 8.20
CA LYS A 368 -8.98 26.38 7.91
C LYS A 368 -8.44 25.14 7.23
N GLU A 369 -7.55 25.30 6.24
CA GLU A 369 -6.95 24.16 5.54
C GLU A 369 -6.21 23.23 6.53
N TYR A 370 -5.41 23.79 7.44
CA TYR A 370 -4.72 22.99 8.45
C TYR A 370 -5.66 22.40 9.50
N LEU A 371 -6.70 23.14 9.90
CA LEU A 371 -7.70 22.66 10.84
C LEU A 371 -8.50 21.48 10.24
N ASP A 372 -8.93 21.59 8.99
CA ASP A 372 -9.66 20.55 8.28
C ASP A 372 -8.79 19.29 8.16
N LYS A 373 -7.51 19.46 7.76
CA LYS A 373 -6.53 18.36 7.71
C LYS A 373 -6.32 17.70 9.08
N TYR A 374 -6.28 18.48 10.15
CA TYR A 374 -6.19 17.95 11.51
C TYR A 374 -7.46 17.17 11.90
N ILE A 375 -8.64 17.70 11.58
CA ILE A 375 -9.93 17.04 11.84
C ILE A 375 -10.03 15.74 11.06
N GLU A 376 -9.63 15.69 9.79
CA GLU A 376 -9.59 14.47 8.98
C GLU A 376 -8.66 13.42 9.60
N ASN A 377 -7.49 13.83 10.09
CA ASN A 377 -6.53 12.89 10.66
C ASN A 377 -6.94 12.34 12.04
N PHE A 378 -7.53 13.16 12.91
CA PHE A 378 -7.80 12.79 14.32
C PHE A 378 -9.28 12.61 14.67
N HIS A 379 -10.17 13.19 13.88
CA HIS A 379 -11.59 13.30 14.21
C HIS A 379 -12.54 12.84 13.10
N ASP A 380 -12.03 12.08 12.12
CA ASP A 380 -12.82 11.45 11.06
C ASP A 380 -14.04 10.70 11.63
N GLN A 381 -15.22 11.17 11.23
CA GLN A 381 -16.50 10.65 11.67
C GLN A 381 -16.78 9.27 11.09
N ASN A 382 -16.37 9.00 9.85
CA ASN A 382 -16.54 7.69 9.21
C ASN A 382 -15.69 6.64 9.93
N LYS A 383 -14.44 7.00 10.27
CA LYS A 383 -13.52 6.17 11.06
C LYS A 383 -14.12 5.81 12.42
N LYS A 384 -14.73 6.78 13.12
CA LYS A 384 -15.44 6.55 14.40
C LYS A 384 -16.62 5.59 14.25
N GLU A 385 -17.43 5.76 13.21
CA GLU A 385 -18.57 4.87 12.93
C GLU A 385 -18.13 3.43 12.61
N LEU A 386 -17.05 3.27 11.85
CA LEU A 386 -16.44 1.97 11.56
C LEU A 386 -15.94 1.29 12.84
N ILE A 387 -15.23 2.02 13.70
CA ILE A 387 -14.77 1.52 15.01
C ILE A 387 -15.98 1.08 15.86
N GLN A 388 -17.08 1.85 15.85
CA GLN A 388 -18.29 1.49 16.59
C GLN A 388 -18.95 0.21 16.05
N LYS A 389 -19.03 0.04 14.72
CA LYS A 389 -19.53 -1.18 14.10
C LYS A 389 -18.71 -2.40 14.50
N LYS A 390 -17.37 -2.25 14.51
CA LYS A 390 -16.45 -3.31 14.97
C LYS A 390 -16.63 -3.64 16.45
N ASN A 391 -16.79 -2.63 17.31
CA ASN A 391 -17.09 -2.84 18.73
C ASN A 391 -18.39 -3.64 18.94
N ASN A 392 -19.45 -3.32 18.18
CA ASN A 392 -20.72 -4.04 18.28
C ASN A 392 -20.58 -5.49 17.82
N ALA A 393 -19.89 -5.75 16.71
CA ALA A 393 -19.63 -7.11 16.23
C ALA A 393 -18.84 -7.95 17.25
N ILE A 394 -17.78 -7.38 17.83
CA ILE A 394 -16.98 -8.02 18.88
C ILE A 394 -17.86 -8.33 20.11
N PHE A 395 -18.75 -7.40 20.49
CA PHE A 395 -19.67 -7.60 21.61
C PHE A 395 -20.62 -8.78 21.36
N GLU A 396 -21.25 -8.84 20.18
CA GLU A 396 -22.16 -9.93 19.80
C GLU A 396 -21.46 -11.30 19.78
N LEU A 397 -20.24 -11.36 19.22
CA LEU A 397 -19.44 -12.58 19.20
C LEU A 397 -19.04 -13.03 20.61
N ASN A 398 -18.66 -12.10 21.49
CA ASN A 398 -18.34 -12.42 22.89
C ASN A 398 -19.57 -12.96 23.63
N GLU A 399 -20.76 -12.40 23.43
CA GLU A 399 -21.99 -12.90 24.05
C GLU A 399 -22.32 -14.31 23.54
N ARG A 400 -22.10 -14.60 22.25
CA ARG A 400 -22.27 -15.94 21.68
C ARG A 400 -21.27 -16.95 22.27
N VAL A 401 -20.00 -16.57 22.43
CA VAL A 401 -19.00 -17.43 23.09
C VAL A 401 -19.39 -17.69 24.54
N LYS A 402 -19.86 -16.66 25.25
CA LYS A 402 -20.33 -16.78 26.64
C LYS A 402 -21.51 -17.74 26.77
N SER A 403 -22.50 -17.67 25.87
CA SER A 403 -23.63 -18.61 25.88
C SER A 403 -23.18 -20.06 25.64
N LEU A 404 -22.26 -20.28 24.69
CA LEU A 404 -21.69 -21.61 24.42
C LEU A 404 -20.94 -22.18 25.64
N LEU A 405 -20.20 -21.33 26.36
CA LEU A 405 -19.51 -21.73 27.58
C LEU A 405 -20.48 -22.02 28.74
N ASP A 406 -21.56 -21.24 28.87
CA ASP A 406 -22.61 -21.48 29.86
C ASP A 406 -23.36 -22.80 29.60
N GLU A 407 -23.60 -23.14 28.33
CA GLU A 407 -24.18 -24.42 27.93
C GLU A 407 -23.21 -25.59 28.12
N TYR A 408 -21.92 -25.40 27.81
CA TYR A 408 -20.87 -26.36 28.08
C TYR A 408 -20.80 -26.71 29.58
N ASN A 409 -20.85 -25.71 30.46
CA ASN A 409 -20.82 -25.90 31.91
C ASN A 409 -22.03 -26.70 32.43
N LYS A 410 -23.15 -26.76 31.68
CA LYS A 410 -24.34 -27.52 32.04
C LYS A 410 -24.36 -28.94 31.45
N MET A 411 -23.80 -29.12 30.25
CA MET A 411 -23.96 -30.34 29.45
C MET A 411 -22.66 -31.14 29.27
N GLU A 412 -21.50 -30.58 29.63
CA GLU A 412 -20.15 -31.13 29.43
C GLU A 412 -19.83 -31.55 27.97
N ASN A 413 -20.54 -30.96 26.99
CA ASN A 413 -20.37 -31.29 25.58
C ASN A 413 -19.14 -30.60 24.98
N ARG A 414 -18.10 -31.37 24.69
CA ARG A 414 -16.82 -30.89 24.14
C ARG A 414 -16.93 -30.17 22.79
N GLU A 415 -17.94 -30.44 21.97
CA GLU A 415 -18.14 -29.75 20.70
C GLU A 415 -18.47 -28.26 20.88
N LEU A 416 -19.19 -27.90 21.95
CA LEU A 416 -19.49 -26.50 22.28
C LEU A 416 -18.21 -25.71 22.63
N LEU A 417 -17.28 -26.37 23.32
CA LEU A 417 -15.98 -25.79 23.65
C LEU A 417 -15.11 -25.58 22.40
N ILE A 418 -15.11 -26.54 21.47
CA ILE A 418 -14.39 -26.44 20.20
C ILE A 418 -14.94 -25.27 19.38
N GLU A 419 -16.26 -25.13 19.30
CA GLU A 419 -16.90 -24.04 18.57
C GLU A 419 -16.64 -22.68 19.22
N ALA A 420 -16.69 -22.58 20.55
CA ALA A 420 -16.33 -21.35 21.27
C ALA A 420 -14.88 -20.90 20.99
N VAL A 421 -13.93 -21.85 20.99
CA VAL A 421 -12.52 -21.57 20.64
C VAL A 421 -12.38 -21.20 19.16
N ARG A 422 -13.14 -21.83 18.27
CA ARG A 422 -13.15 -21.49 16.84
C ARG A 422 -13.62 -20.05 16.62
N ILE A 423 -14.74 -19.64 17.22
CA ILE A 423 -15.26 -18.28 17.14
C ILE A 423 -14.22 -17.29 17.70
N GLN A 424 -13.58 -17.62 18.82
CA GLN A 424 -12.52 -16.79 19.39
C GLN A 424 -11.38 -16.55 18.38
N ILE A 425 -10.85 -17.62 17.77
CA ILE A 425 -9.69 -17.58 16.85
C ILE A 425 -10.04 -16.96 15.50
N ASN A 426 -11.15 -17.37 14.90
CA ASN A 426 -11.46 -17.08 13.51
C ASN A 426 -12.36 -15.87 13.32
N GLU A 427 -13.05 -15.40 14.37
CA GLU A 427 -14.00 -14.28 14.26
C GLU A 427 -13.61 -13.13 15.21
N ILE A 428 -13.44 -13.40 16.51
CA ILE A 428 -13.16 -12.34 17.51
C ILE A 428 -11.77 -11.72 17.33
N TYR A 429 -10.71 -12.54 17.23
CA TYR A 429 -9.35 -12.01 17.06
C TYR A 429 -9.18 -11.16 15.80
N PRO A 430 -9.69 -11.57 14.62
CA PRO A 430 -9.69 -10.73 13.43
C PRO A 430 -10.42 -9.41 13.63
N GLU A 431 -11.61 -9.42 14.24
CA GLU A 431 -12.36 -8.19 14.49
C GLU A 431 -11.66 -7.24 15.47
N ILE A 432 -11.01 -7.77 16.52
CA ILE A 432 -10.17 -6.98 17.44
C ILE A 432 -8.99 -6.35 16.69
N ARG A 433 -8.33 -7.12 15.82
CA ARG A 433 -7.20 -6.62 15.01
C ARG A 433 -7.65 -5.52 14.06
N ASN A 434 -8.76 -5.74 13.34
CA ASN A 434 -9.36 -4.76 12.43
C ASN A 434 -9.69 -3.45 13.16
N ARG A 435 -10.31 -3.55 14.35
CA ARG A 435 -10.58 -2.40 15.21
C ARG A 435 -9.30 -1.66 15.61
N GLN A 436 -8.25 -2.38 16.01
CA GLN A 436 -6.96 -1.78 16.40
C GLN A 436 -6.27 -1.06 15.23
N MET A 437 -6.37 -1.61 14.02
CA MET A 437 -5.82 -1.00 12.80
C MET A 437 -6.62 0.24 12.36
N LEU A 438 -7.93 0.25 12.60
CA LEU A 438 -8.72 1.46 12.43
C LEU A 438 -8.35 2.51 13.47
N GLU A 439 -8.09 2.11 14.71
CA GLU A 439 -7.77 3.06 15.79
C GLU A 439 -6.35 3.65 15.66
N ASN A 440 -5.39 2.84 15.20
CA ASN A 440 -3.96 3.20 15.17
C ASN A 440 -3.36 2.88 13.80
N GLU A 441 -2.85 3.91 13.12
CA GLU A 441 -2.08 3.72 11.88
C GLU A 441 -0.72 3.06 12.12
N ILE A 442 -0.10 3.31 13.27
CA ILE A 442 1.19 2.72 13.63
C ILE A 442 1.05 1.94 14.94
N ILE A 443 1.44 0.68 14.89
CA ILE A 443 1.58 -0.19 16.06
C ILE A 443 3.00 -0.74 16.03
N GLU A 444 3.84 -0.24 16.93
CA GLU A 444 5.25 -0.62 17.03
C GLU A 444 5.47 -1.47 18.28
N VAL A 445 6.21 -2.56 18.10
CA VAL A 445 6.66 -3.40 19.21
C VAL A 445 8.11 -3.03 19.50
N ASP A 446 8.30 -2.40 20.64
CA ASP A 446 9.61 -2.02 21.12
C ASP A 446 10.16 -3.10 22.06
N LYS A 447 11.42 -3.48 21.84
CA LYS A 447 12.13 -4.52 22.59
C LYS A 447 13.35 -3.91 23.27
N ARG A 448 13.11 -2.99 24.19
CA ARG A 448 14.13 -2.45 25.08
C ARG A 448 14.23 -3.26 26.36
N ASP A 449 15.44 -3.75 26.64
CA ASP A 449 15.87 -4.35 27.91
C ASP A 449 14.81 -5.18 28.68
N LYS A 450 14.58 -6.41 28.20
CA LYS A 450 13.74 -7.45 28.84
C LYS A 450 12.25 -7.14 29.00
N GLU A 451 11.78 -5.93 28.65
CA GLU A 451 10.37 -5.58 28.63
C GLU A 451 9.90 -5.34 27.18
N MET A 452 8.75 -5.92 26.82
CA MET A 452 8.13 -5.67 25.51
C MET A 452 7.07 -4.58 25.68
N GLY A 453 7.32 -3.42 25.10
CA GLY A 453 6.37 -2.31 25.03
C GLY A 453 5.63 -2.33 23.69
N ILE A 454 4.33 -2.02 23.70
CA ILE A 454 3.57 -1.75 22.47
C ILE A 454 3.27 -0.26 22.44
N PHE A 455 3.81 0.42 21.43
CA PHE A 455 3.49 1.82 21.14
C PHE A 455 2.40 1.86 20.08
N LYS A 456 1.38 2.70 20.31
CA LYS A 456 0.22 2.83 19.43
C LYS A 456 0.05 4.30 19.09
N TYR A 457 0.13 4.63 17.81
CA TYR A 457 -0.06 5.99 17.32
C TYR A 457 -1.30 6.05 16.42
N PRO A 458 -2.21 7.02 16.66
CA PRO A 458 -3.45 7.13 15.91
C PRO A 458 -3.21 7.46 14.43
N ILE A 459 -2.11 8.17 14.13
CA ILE A 459 -1.69 8.57 12.80
C ILE A 459 -0.18 8.47 12.61
N SER A 460 0.26 8.35 11.36
CA SER A 460 1.68 8.36 11.03
C SER A 460 2.34 9.73 11.21
N LEU A 461 3.65 9.71 11.49
CA LEU A 461 4.46 10.95 11.58
C LEU A 461 4.35 11.78 10.30
N SER A 462 4.27 11.16 9.13
CA SER A 462 4.14 11.91 7.86
C SER A 462 2.88 12.77 7.78
N LYS A 463 1.80 12.39 8.49
CA LYS A 463 0.53 13.13 8.54
C LYS A 463 0.51 14.20 9.64
N LEU A 464 1.46 14.18 10.57
CA LEU A 464 1.60 15.18 11.64
C LEU A 464 2.29 16.46 11.19
N TYR A 465 3.11 16.39 10.14
CA TYR A 465 3.91 17.49 9.65
C TYR A 465 3.41 18.01 8.30
N SER A 466 3.48 19.32 8.10
CA SER A 466 3.26 19.99 6.82
C SER A 466 4.55 20.61 6.31
N ASN A 467 4.72 20.63 4.98
CA ASN A 467 5.86 21.28 4.33
C ASN A 467 5.53 22.75 4.05
N LEU A 468 6.39 23.67 4.50
CA LEU A 468 6.20 25.12 4.35
C LEU A 468 6.83 25.72 3.07
N GLY A 469 7.02 24.91 2.03
CA GLY A 469 7.31 25.38 0.67
C GLY A 469 8.46 24.65 -0.01
N GLU A 470 9.60 24.42 0.67
CA GLU A 470 10.75 23.75 0.05
C GLU A 470 10.77 22.25 0.42
N HIS A 471 10.56 21.41 -0.59
CA HIS A 471 10.57 19.96 -0.45
C HIS A 471 11.99 19.41 -0.20
N PRO A 472 12.10 18.24 0.45
CA PRO A 472 13.38 17.59 0.63
C PRO A 472 14.04 17.29 -0.72
N ARG A 473 15.35 17.56 -0.83
CA ARG A 473 16.10 17.39 -2.07
C ARG A 473 17.58 17.19 -1.82
N VAL A 474 18.24 16.58 -2.80
CA VAL A 474 19.70 16.46 -2.81
C VAL A 474 20.30 17.75 -3.37
N ILE A 475 21.05 18.49 -2.55
CA ILE A 475 21.73 19.72 -3.00
C ILE A 475 23.02 19.35 -3.72
N LYS A 476 23.78 18.40 -3.17
CA LYS A 476 25.03 17.92 -3.75
C LYS A 476 25.30 16.49 -3.32
N TYR A 477 25.73 15.64 -4.25
CA TYR A 477 26.11 14.27 -3.95
C TYR A 477 27.36 13.90 -4.74
N SER A 478 28.52 13.99 -4.09
CA SER A 478 29.82 13.67 -4.70
C SER A 478 30.57 12.68 -3.83
N ILE A 479 30.63 11.44 -4.30
CA ILE A 479 31.42 10.35 -3.72
C ILE A 479 32.11 9.68 -4.91
N ASN A 480 33.43 9.58 -4.87
CA ASN A 480 34.22 9.02 -5.96
C ASN A 480 34.51 7.55 -5.63
N THR A 481 33.51 6.70 -5.79
CA THR A 481 33.74 5.26 -5.79
C THR A 481 34.18 4.87 -7.20
N ASN A 482 35.43 4.43 -7.36
CA ASN A 482 35.81 3.61 -8.51
C ASN A 482 34.90 2.38 -8.52
N ILE A 483 33.84 2.42 -9.34
CA ILE A 483 32.97 1.29 -9.64
C ILE A 483 33.26 0.91 -11.09
N GLN A 484 34.24 0.03 -11.27
CA GLN A 484 34.12 -1.03 -12.27
C GLN A 484 33.84 -2.31 -11.47
N ASP A 485 32.88 -3.09 -11.96
CA ASP A 485 32.42 -4.38 -11.45
C ASP A 485 31.48 -4.34 -10.24
N MET A 486 30.16 -4.20 -10.51
CA MET A 486 29.11 -5.06 -9.95
C MET A 486 27.90 -5.06 -10.91
N ASP A 487 28.08 -5.68 -12.08
CA ASP A 487 27.00 -6.43 -12.70
C ASP A 487 26.84 -7.75 -11.92
N GLU A 488 25.59 -8.15 -11.73
CA GLU A 488 25.09 -9.48 -11.34
C GLU A 488 25.53 -10.08 -9.98
N GLY A 489 24.54 -10.16 -9.08
CA GLY A 489 24.44 -11.30 -8.14
C GLY A 489 24.79 -11.02 -6.68
N ASN A 490 23.80 -10.60 -5.90
CA ASN A 490 23.37 -11.37 -4.71
C ASN A 490 22.16 -10.71 -4.05
N LYS A 491 21.01 -11.36 -4.22
CA LYS A 491 19.94 -11.32 -3.21
C LYS A 491 20.46 -12.11 -2.01
N ASN A 492 20.66 -11.45 -0.88
CA ASN A 492 20.57 -12.11 0.41
C ASN A 492 19.84 -11.14 1.34
N ASP A 493 18.66 -11.59 1.74
CA ASP A 493 17.89 -11.06 2.86
C ASP A 493 18.71 -11.28 4.13
N ASP A 494 19.17 -10.19 4.76
CA ASP A 494 19.65 -10.21 6.13
C ASP A 494 18.90 -9.12 6.90
N GLU A 495 18.11 -9.57 7.89
CA GLU A 495 17.34 -8.76 8.84
C GLU A 495 18.19 -7.63 9.45
N ILE A 496 17.78 -6.38 9.22
CA ILE A 496 18.37 -5.22 9.87
C ILE A 496 17.89 -5.17 11.32
N LYS A 497 18.75 -5.59 12.26
CA LYS A 497 18.60 -5.26 13.68
C LYS A 497 18.96 -3.79 13.90
N TYR A 498 17.97 -3.00 14.29
CA TYR A 498 18.18 -1.69 14.88
C TYR A 498 18.90 -1.86 16.23
N TYR A 499 20.08 -1.24 16.37
CA TYR A 499 20.74 -1.06 17.66
C TYR A 499 20.53 0.39 18.06
N GLU A 500 19.97 0.57 19.25
CA GLU A 500 19.69 1.86 19.87
C GLU A 500 20.94 2.71 20.07
N ASP A 501 20.72 4.01 19.97
CA ASP A 501 21.63 5.06 20.39
C ASP A 501 21.79 5.00 21.92
N ASP A 502 22.87 4.40 22.40
CA ASP A 502 23.38 4.61 23.75
C ASP A 502 23.89 6.07 23.87
N TYR A 503 22.99 7.01 24.17
CA TYR A 503 23.37 8.22 24.88
C TYR A 503 23.48 7.88 26.37
N GLU A 504 24.55 7.16 26.75
CA GLU A 504 25.01 7.19 28.13
C GLU A 504 25.92 8.41 28.32
N ASP A 505 25.43 9.25 29.21
CA ASP A 505 26.05 10.41 29.83
C ASP A 505 27.57 10.37 29.91
N TYR A 506 28.15 11.50 29.48
CA TYR A 506 29.41 11.96 30.01
C TYR A 506 29.25 12.26 31.51
N LEU A 507 29.81 11.40 32.36
CA LEU A 507 30.56 11.76 33.58
C LEU A 507 31.46 10.61 34.06
#